data_AF-A0A1F8NXR2-F1
#
_entry.id   AF-A0A1F8NXR2-F1
#
_cell.length_a   1.000
_cell.length_b   1.000
_cell.length_c   1.000
_cell.angle_alpha   90.00
_cell.angle_beta   90.00
_cell.angle_gamma   90.00
#
_symmetry.space_group_name_H-M   'P 1'
#
loop_
_entity.id
_entity.type
_entity.pdbx_description
1 polymer ?
#
loop_
_entity_poly.entity_id
_entity_poly.type
_entity_poly.pdbx_seq_one_letter_code
_entity_poly.pdbx_strand_id
1 'polypeptide(L)'
;MELVSSLKNEISTAEGNWIMAKDKSEAQEVSVIDSLRAGVERNPTDVNQHLRLGWTYYGEDRLDEAIRAFQDAKDRFPEDIEVLYALALAYKKAGHKKDALGIFRTVIKAAEVLDDRMRGTMLRRLAIGHVNVLERGDWDLRNETWERK
;
A
#
# COMPACT_ATOMS: atom_id res chain seq x y z
N MET A 1 26.02 -23.22 -58.01
CA MET A 1 25.45 -23.65 -56.72
C MET A 1 25.77 -22.62 -55.62
N GLU A 2 25.31 -21.37 -55.73
CA GLU A 2 25.63 -20.36 -54.69
C GLU A 2 24.49 -19.40 -54.32
N LEU A 3 23.30 -19.51 -54.93
CA LEU A 3 22.17 -18.60 -54.65
C LEU A 3 21.18 -19.11 -53.60
N VAL A 4 21.24 -20.40 -53.22
CA VAL A 4 20.30 -20.99 -52.25
C VAL A 4 20.85 -20.95 -50.81
N SER A 5 22.15 -20.70 -50.65
CA SER A 5 22.85 -20.65 -49.36
C SER A 5 22.76 -19.28 -48.67
N SER A 6 22.51 -18.18 -49.39
CA SER A 6 22.40 -16.84 -48.76
C SER A 6 21.01 -16.57 -48.16
N LEU A 7 19.94 -17.12 -48.74
CA LEU A 7 18.56 -16.90 -48.27
C LEU A 7 18.23 -17.61 -46.95
N LYS A 8 18.97 -18.67 -46.58
CA LYS A 8 18.76 -19.37 -45.31
C LYS A 8 19.36 -18.65 -44.09
N ASN A 9 20.25 -17.67 -44.32
CA ASN A 9 20.93 -16.95 -43.24
C ASN A 9 20.19 -15.66 -42.82
N GLU A 10 19.30 -15.11 -43.66
CA GLU A 10 18.48 -13.93 -43.34
C GLU A 10 17.17 -14.27 -42.59
N ILE A 11 16.64 -15.48 -42.76
CA ILE A 11 15.43 -15.93 -42.04
C ILE A 11 15.77 -16.20 -40.56
N SER A 12 17.00 -16.64 -40.27
CA SER A 12 17.49 -16.93 -38.91
C SER A 12 17.64 -15.69 -38.02
N THR A 13 17.82 -14.50 -38.59
CA THR A 13 18.04 -13.26 -37.81
C THR A 13 16.74 -12.53 -37.51
N ALA A 14 15.76 -12.56 -38.39
CA ALA A 14 14.46 -11.93 -38.14
C ALA A 14 13.73 -12.63 -36.99
N GLU A 15 13.51 -13.94 -37.07
CA GLU A 15 12.82 -14.72 -36.03
C GLU A 15 13.56 -14.71 -34.69
N GLY A 16 14.90 -14.78 -34.72
CA GLY A 16 15.74 -14.64 -33.53
C GLY A 16 15.63 -13.25 -32.89
N ASN A 17 15.53 -12.18 -33.68
CA ASN A 17 15.31 -10.83 -33.18
C ASN A 17 13.90 -10.66 -32.59
N TRP A 18 12.87 -11.30 -33.14
CA TRP A 18 11.51 -11.27 -32.57
C TRP A 18 11.42 -12.03 -31.25
N ILE A 19 12.08 -13.20 -31.14
CA ILE A 19 12.14 -13.97 -29.90
C ILE A 19 12.92 -13.17 -28.84
N MET A 20 14.11 -12.65 -29.15
CA MET A 20 14.91 -11.84 -28.22
C MET A 20 14.23 -10.54 -27.79
N ALA A 21 13.47 -9.89 -28.69
CA ALA A 21 12.69 -8.69 -28.38
C ALA A 21 11.46 -9.01 -27.52
N LYS A 22 10.79 -10.13 -27.80
CA LYS A 22 9.65 -10.62 -26.99
C LYS A 22 10.11 -11.03 -25.59
N ASP A 23 11.21 -11.79 -25.48
CA ASP A 23 11.85 -12.20 -24.22
C ASP A 23 12.32 -10.97 -23.42
N LYS A 24 12.89 -9.95 -24.08
CA LYS A 24 13.19 -8.67 -23.43
C LYS A 24 11.96 -7.93 -22.97
N SER A 25 10.86 -7.93 -23.74
CA SER A 25 9.62 -7.24 -23.37
C SER A 25 8.89 -7.92 -22.21
N GLU A 26 8.90 -9.26 -22.15
CA GLU A 26 8.36 -10.04 -21.03
C GLU A 26 9.29 -9.93 -19.80
N ALA A 27 10.60 -9.80 -19.99
CA ALA A 27 11.56 -9.54 -18.92
C ALA A 27 11.63 -8.06 -18.46
N GLN A 28 11.02 -7.12 -19.18
CA GLN A 28 11.01 -5.68 -18.87
C GLN A 28 9.68 -5.16 -18.36
N GLU A 29 8.73 -6.04 -18.07
CA GLU A 29 7.56 -5.66 -17.30
C GLU A 29 7.96 -5.51 -15.82
N VAL A 30 8.56 -4.37 -15.49
CA VAL A 30 8.85 -4.01 -14.11
C VAL A 30 7.51 -3.91 -13.39
N SER A 31 7.27 -4.81 -12.45
CA SER A 31 6.06 -4.77 -11.64
C SER A 31 5.93 -3.40 -10.97
N VAL A 32 4.69 -2.92 -10.81
CA VAL A 32 4.39 -1.70 -10.05
C VAL A 32 5.05 -1.76 -8.67
N ILE A 33 5.07 -2.93 -8.05
CA ILE A 33 5.69 -3.16 -6.74
C ILE A 33 7.21 -2.96 -6.79
N ASP A 34 7.90 -3.45 -7.82
CA ASP A 34 9.35 -3.29 -7.93
C ASP A 34 9.72 -1.82 -8.20
N SER A 35 8.91 -1.12 -8.98
CA SER A 35 9.04 0.33 -9.16
C SER A 35 8.85 1.10 -7.85
N LEU A 36 7.88 0.71 -7.02
CA LEU A 36 7.61 1.33 -5.72
C LEU A 36 8.71 1.02 -4.70
N ARG A 37 9.23 -0.20 -4.68
CA ARG A 37 10.39 -0.57 -3.83
C ARG A 37 11.61 0.26 -4.18
N ALA A 38 11.93 0.41 -5.47
CA ALA A 38 13.01 1.29 -5.91
C ALA A 38 12.73 2.76 -5.54
N GLY A 39 11.46 3.19 -5.54
CA GLY A 39 11.05 4.51 -5.07
C GLY A 39 11.36 4.74 -3.58
N VAL A 40 11.02 3.76 -2.73
CA VAL A 40 11.35 3.76 -1.30
C VAL A 40 12.86 3.80 -1.08
N GLU A 41 13.65 3.05 -1.85
CA GLU A 41 15.11 3.05 -1.75
C GLU A 41 15.73 4.40 -2.16
N ARG A 42 15.22 5.03 -3.22
CA ARG A 42 15.70 6.32 -3.70
C ARG A 42 15.36 7.47 -2.77
N ASN A 43 14.19 7.43 -2.13
CA ASN A 43 13.76 8.45 -1.20
C ASN A 43 13.19 7.83 0.08
N PRO A 44 14.05 7.33 0.99
CA PRO A 44 13.61 6.61 2.18
C PRO A 44 12.88 7.50 3.19
N THR A 45 12.96 8.82 3.05
CA THR A 45 12.33 9.82 3.91
C THR A 45 10.97 10.32 3.41
N ASP A 46 10.56 9.95 2.19
CA ASP A 46 9.23 10.31 1.67
C ASP A 46 8.19 9.26 2.09
N VAL A 47 7.40 9.60 3.11
CA VAL A 47 6.31 8.76 3.63
C VAL A 47 5.35 8.30 2.53
N ASN A 48 5.16 9.08 1.46
CA ASN A 48 4.25 8.72 0.38
C ASN A 48 4.75 7.52 -0.42
N GLN A 49 6.07 7.31 -0.56
CA GLN A 49 6.60 6.13 -1.25
C GLN A 49 6.27 4.86 -0.45
N HIS A 50 6.44 4.92 0.86
CA HIS A 50 6.12 3.81 1.77
C HIS A 50 4.63 3.50 1.79
N LEU A 51 3.79 4.53 1.90
CA LEU A 51 2.33 4.37 1.86
C LEU A 51 1.86 3.78 0.52
N ARG A 52 2.39 4.24 -0.62
CA ARG A 52 2.04 3.70 -1.93
C ARG A 52 2.35 2.21 -2.03
N LEU A 53 3.52 1.78 -1.57
CA LEU A 53 3.90 0.37 -1.55
C LEU A 53 2.90 -0.48 -0.75
N GLY A 54 2.57 -0.06 0.48
CA GLY A 54 1.60 -0.76 1.31
C GLY A 54 0.18 -0.78 0.71
N TRP A 55 -0.26 0.35 0.14
CA TRP A 55 -1.58 0.45 -0.49
C TRP A 55 -1.68 -0.41 -1.76
N THR A 56 -0.61 -0.55 -2.53
CA THR A 56 -0.57 -1.46 -3.68
C THR A 56 -0.77 -2.91 -3.23
N TYR A 57 -0.04 -3.38 -2.23
CA TYR A 57 -0.27 -4.72 -1.67
C TYR A 57 -1.68 -4.89 -1.09
N TYR A 58 -2.20 -3.88 -0.39
CA TYR A 58 -3.55 -3.92 0.18
C TYR A 58 -4.63 -4.03 -0.91
N GLY A 59 -4.46 -3.32 -2.03
CA GLY A 59 -5.34 -3.36 -3.19
C GLY A 59 -5.29 -4.71 -3.93
N GLU A 60 -4.13 -5.35 -3.97
CA GLU A 60 -3.93 -6.70 -4.53
C GLU A 60 -4.38 -7.83 -3.58
N ASP A 61 -4.96 -7.50 -2.42
CA ASP A 61 -5.35 -8.46 -1.36
C ASP A 61 -4.18 -9.26 -0.77
N ARG A 62 -2.96 -8.77 -0.94
CA ARG A 62 -1.71 -9.32 -0.40
C ARG A 62 -1.48 -8.75 1.00
N LEU A 63 -2.33 -9.16 1.92
CA LEU A 63 -2.48 -8.48 3.21
C LEU A 63 -1.25 -8.61 4.11
N ASP A 64 -0.53 -9.74 4.06
CA ASP A 64 0.70 -9.94 4.83
C ASP A 64 1.83 -9.03 4.35
N GLU A 65 1.96 -8.82 3.04
CA GLU A 65 2.89 -7.85 2.46
C GLU A 65 2.46 -6.41 2.75
N ALA A 66 1.16 -6.10 2.71
CA ALA A 66 0.64 -4.79 3.07
C ALA A 66 0.96 -4.44 4.52
N ILE A 67 0.72 -5.38 5.45
CA ILE A 67 1.03 -5.21 6.88
C ILE A 67 2.53 -4.96 7.05
N ARG A 68 3.40 -5.77 6.43
CA ARG A 68 4.85 -5.57 6.51
C ARG A 68 5.28 -4.21 5.97
N ALA A 69 4.79 -3.81 4.80
CA ALA A 69 5.11 -2.52 4.21
C ALA A 69 4.66 -1.34 5.10
N PHE A 70 3.48 -1.42 5.70
CA PHE A 70 2.99 -0.40 6.62
C PHE A 70 3.68 -0.44 8.00
N GLN A 71 4.15 -1.60 8.47
CA GLN A 71 5.00 -1.70 9.66
C GLN A 71 6.36 -1.02 9.42
N ASP A 72 7.00 -1.29 8.28
CA ASP A 72 8.25 -0.63 7.88
C ASP A 72 8.06 0.89 7.78
N ALA A 73 6.92 1.34 7.23
CA ALA A 73 6.55 2.74 7.20
C ALA A 73 6.41 3.31 8.63
N LYS A 74 5.71 2.60 9.52
CA LYS A 74 5.50 3.03 10.91
C LYS A 74 6.82 3.15 11.68
N ASP A 75 7.77 2.24 11.44
CA ASP A 75 9.06 2.29 12.15
C ASP A 75 9.91 3.49 11.72
N ARG A 76 9.70 4.00 10.50
CA ARG A 76 10.34 5.23 9.99
C ARG A 76 9.57 6.50 10.36
N PHE A 77 8.24 6.42 10.37
CA PHE A 77 7.33 7.54 10.61
C PHE A 77 6.35 7.18 11.74
N PRO A 78 6.84 7.05 12.99
CA PRO A 78 6.03 6.50 14.09
C PRO A 78 4.84 7.37 14.49
N GLU A 79 4.87 8.66 14.14
CA GLU A 79 3.83 9.64 14.46
C GLU A 79 2.97 10.01 13.24
N ASP A 80 3.27 9.48 12.04
CA ASP A 80 2.48 9.78 10.86
C ASP A 80 1.10 9.09 10.96
N ILE A 81 0.07 9.91 11.07
CA ILE A 81 -1.29 9.43 11.32
C ILE A 81 -1.86 8.62 10.14
N GLU A 82 -1.44 8.89 8.91
CA GLU A 82 -1.87 8.12 7.74
C GLU A 82 -1.23 6.74 7.73
N VAL A 83 0.04 6.64 8.09
CA VAL A 83 0.72 5.36 8.26
C VAL A 83 0.05 4.51 9.33
N LEU A 84 -0.28 5.11 10.48
CA LEU A 84 -1.01 4.42 11.54
C LEU A 84 -2.40 3.96 11.06
N TYR A 85 -3.14 4.84 10.38
CA TYR A 85 -4.47 4.51 9.88
C TYR A 85 -4.43 3.41 8.80
N ALA A 86 -3.48 3.47 7.87
CA ALA A 86 -3.27 2.46 6.84
C ALA A 86 -2.92 1.09 7.43
N LEU A 87 -2.02 1.05 8.41
CA LEU A 87 -1.67 -0.19 9.11
C LEU A 87 -2.87 -0.79 9.84
N ALA A 88 -3.70 0.03 10.50
CA ALA A 88 -4.91 -0.43 11.17
C ALA A 88 -5.93 -1.02 10.18
N LEU A 89 -6.08 -0.41 9.00
CA LEU A 89 -6.93 -0.92 7.93
C LEU A 89 -6.42 -2.27 7.39
N ALA A 90 -5.11 -2.41 7.18
CA ALA A 90 -4.51 -3.66 6.74
C ALA A 90 -4.74 -4.79 7.76
N TYR A 91 -4.49 -4.55 9.05
CA TYR A 91 -4.80 -5.52 10.10
C TYR A 91 -6.28 -5.87 10.16
N LYS A 92 -7.17 -4.88 10.03
CA LYS A 92 -8.62 -5.11 10.02
C LYS A 92 -9.00 -6.03 8.86
N LYS A 93 -8.50 -5.76 7.65
CA LYS A 93 -8.83 -6.54 6.45
C LYS A 93 -8.28 -7.97 6.56
N ALA A 94 -7.11 -8.15 7.16
CA ALA A 94 -6.49 -9.45 7.43
C ALA A 94 -7.15 -10.23 8.59
N GLY A 95 -8.14 -9.67 9.28
CA GLY A 95 -8.81 -10.31 10.41
C GLY A 95 -8.04 -10.22 11.73
N HIS A 96 -6.92 -9.50 11.79
CA HIS A 96 -6.15 -9.20 13.00
C HIS A 96 -6.86 -8.12 13.83
N LYS A 97 -8.02 -8.48 14.38
CA LYS A 97 -8.93 -7.58 15.09
C LYS A 97 -8.27 -6.87 16.27
N LYS A 98 -7.45 -7.57 17.06
CA LYS A 98 -6.81 -7.00 18.26
C LYS A 98 -5.80 -5.90 17.89
N ASP A 99 -4.98 -6.16 16.88
CA ASP A 99 -3.96 -5.21 16.41
C ASP A 99 -4.60 -3.99 15.76
N ALA A 100 -5.62 -4.21 14.92
CA ALA A 100 -6.41 -3.14 14.32
C ALA A 100 -7.03 -2.21 15.39
N LEU A 101 -7.67 -2.78 16.41
CA LEU A 101 -8.26 -2.01 17.53
C LEU A 101 -7.21 -1.20 18.28
N GLY A 102 -6.04 -1.79 18.54
CA GLY A 102 -4.94 -1.10 19.19
C GLY A 102 -4.51 0.15 18.42
N ILE A 103 -4.29 0.01 17.12
CA ILE A 103 -3.80 1.12 16.29
C ILE A 103 -4.89 2.16 16.00
N PHE A 104 -6.14 1.77 15.76
CA PHE A 104 -7.23 2.74 15.61
C PHE A 104 -7.39 3.63 16.85
N ARG A 105 -7.23 3.09 18.05
CA ARG A 105 -7.23 3.88 19.29
C ARG A 105 -6.05 4.87 19.36
N THR A 106 -4.89 4.51 18.81
CA THR A 106 -3.77 5.45 18.64
C THR A 106 -4.11 6.56 17.66
N VAL A 107 -4.72 6.23 16.51
CA VAL A 107 -5.18 7.23 15.51
C VAL A 107 -6.16 8.22 16.12
N ILE A 108 -7.12 7.75 16.93
CA ILE A 108 -8.10 8.61 17.62
C ILE A 108 -7.39 9.66 18.49
N LYS A 109 -6.39 9.25 19.27
CA LYS A 109 -5.61 10.14 20.14
C LYS A 109 -4.74 11.11 19.33
N ALA A 110 -4.05 10.61 18.31
CA ALA A 110 -3.19 11.44 17.46
C ALA A 110 -4.00 12.50 16.69
N ALA A 111 -5.21 12.16 16.26
CA ALA A 111 -6.09 13.06 15.55
C ALA A 111 -6.57 14.27 16.38
N GLU A 112 -6.60 14.15 17.72
CA GLU A 112 -7.03 15.24 18.61
C GLU A 112 -6.03 16.40 18.67
N VAL A 113 -4.76 16.10 18.44
CA VAL A 113 -3.65 17.06 18.50
C VAL A 113 -3.09 17.41 17.12
N LEU A 114 -3.75 16.97 16.05
CA LEU A 114 -3.32 17.25 14.68
C LEU A 114 -3.58 18.71 14.31
N ASP A 115 -2.56 19.40 13.79
CA ASP A 115 -2.64 20.81 13.37
C ASP A 115 -3.75 21.04 12.33
N ASP A 116 -3.88 20.12 11.38
CA ASP A 116 -5.00 20.12 10.43
C ASP A 116 -6.25 19.59 11.12
N ARG A 117 -7.01 20.52 11.72
CA ARG A 117 -8.25 20.22 12.43
C ARG A 117 -9.27 19.47 11.59
N MET A 118 -9.38 19.79 10.30
CA MET A 118 -10.36 19.15 9.41
C MET A 118 -9.99 17.69 9.20
N ARG A 119 -8.73 17.45 8.85
CA ARG A 119 -8.19 16.10 8.67
C ARG A 119 -8.24 15.30 9.97
N GLY A 120 -7.88 15.90 11.10
CA GLY A 120 -7.95 15.26 12.41
C GLY A 120 -9.37 14.83 12.73
N THR A 121 -10.35 15.73 12.57
CA THR A 121 -11.77 15.40 12.78
C THR A 121 -12.23 14.25 11.88
N MET A 122 -11.82 14.24 10.62
CA MET A 122 -12.17 13.20 9.66
C MET A 122 -11.59 11.84 10.07
N LEU A 123 -10.28 11.76 10.29
CA LEU A 123 -9.58 10.52 10.67
C LEU A 123 -10.07 9.97 12.01
N ARG A 124 -10.34 10.84 12.98
CA ARG A 124 -10.91 10.46 14.27
C ARG A 124 -12.25 9.75 14.11
N ARG A 125 -13.16 10.34 13.32
CA ARG A 125 -14.50 9.74 13.06
C ARG A 125 -14.40 8.41 12.33
N LEU A 126 -13.50 8.30 11.35
CA LEU A 126 -13.27 7.04 10.63
C LEU A 126 -12.73 5.96 11.57
N ALA A 127 -11.71 6.27 12.37
CA ALA A 127 -11.13 5.33 13.32
C ALA A 127 -12.14 4.86 14.38
N ILE A 128 -13.00 5.75 14.88
CA ILE A 128 -14.08 5.39 15.81
C ILE A 128 -15.10 4.46 15.16
N GLY A 129 -15.51 4.76 13.93
CA GLY A 129 -16.39 3.89 13.17
C GLY A 129 -15.81 2.48 13.01
N HIS A 130 -14.51 2.38 12.70
CA HIS A 130 -13.83 1.09 12.65
C HIS A 130 -13.78 0.38 14.00
N VAL A 131 -13.51 1.09 15.10
CA VAL A 131 -13.53 0.52 16.45
C VAL A 131 -14.91 -0.04 16.78
N ASN A 132 -15.98 0.71 16.50
CA ASN A 132 -17.35 0.27 16.79
C ASN A 132 -17.75 -0.94 15.94
N VAL A 133 -17.39 -0.96 14.65
CA VAL A 133 -17.62 -2.14 13.80
C VAL A 133 -16.87 -3.35 14.33
N LEU A 134 -15.62 -3.17 14.75
CA LEU A 134 -14.83 -4.27 15.29
C LEU A 134 -15.40 -4.76 16.63
N GLU A 135 -15.79 -3.88 17.55
CA GLU A 135 -16.27 -4.26 18.89
C GLU A 135 -17.71 -4.78 18.91
N ARG A 136 -18.59 -4.13 18.14
CA ARG A 136 -20.05 -4.26 18.24
C ARG A 136 -20.72 -4.68 16.94
N GLY A 137 -20.03 -4.55 15.81
CA GLY A 137 -20.57 -4.86 14.49
C GLY A 137 -21.30 -3.69 13.81
N ASP A 138 -21.28 -2.48 14.38
CA ASP A 138 -21.94 -1.30 13.83
C ASP A 138 -21.01 -0.09 13.64
N TRP A 139 -21.28 0.73 12.62
CA TRP A 139 -20.57 2.01 12.39
C TRP A 139 -21.26 3.15 13.16
N ASP A 140 -21.70 2.92 14.39
CA ASP A 140 -22.49 3.91 15.12
C ASP A 140 -21.59 5.05 15.64
N LEU A 141 -21.78 6.28 15.16
CA LEU A 141 -21.03 7.46 15.63
C LEU A 141 -21.82 8.32 16.63
N ARG A 142 -23.00 7.87 17.11
CA ARG A 142 -23.87 8.71 17.95
C ARG A 142 -23.22 9.16 19.26
N ASN A 143 -22.33 8.36 19.83
CA ASN A 143 -21.62 8.74 21.06
C ASN A 143 -20.63 9.91 20.85
N GLU A 144 -20.27 10.24 19.61
CA GLU A 144 -19.43 11.41 19.28
C GLU A 144 -20.25 12.71 19.13
N THR A 145 -21.53 12.60 18.75
CA THR A 145 -22.33 13.77 18.38
C THR A 145 -23.03 14.43 19.56
N TRP A 146 -23.11 13.76 20.72
CA TRP A 146 -23.91 14.19 21.88
C TRP A 146 -23.11 14.41 23.16
N GLU A 147 -21.78 14.31 23.14
CA GLU A 147 -20.93 14.77 24.25
C GLU A 147 -20.40 16.19 23.99
N ARG A 148 -21.30 17.16 23.76
CA ARG A 148 -21.00 18.54 24.16
C ARG A 148 -21.42 18.67 25.61
N LYS A 149 -20.45 18.61 26.54
CA LYS A 149 -20.63 19.23 27.85
C LYS A 149 -20.55 20.73 27.72
#